data_AF-A0A9C9Q2P9-F1
#
_entry.id   AF-A0A9C9Q2P9-F1
#
_cell.length_a   1.000
_cell.length_b   1.000
_cell.length_c   1.000
_cell.angle_alpha   90.00
_cell.angle_beta   90.00
_cell.angle_gamma   90.00
#
_symmetry.space_group_name_H-M   'P 1'
#
loop_
_entity.id
_entity.type
_entity.pdbx_description
1 polymer ?
#
loop_
_entity_poly.entity_id
_entity_poly.type
_entity_poly.pdbx_seq_one_letter_code
_entity_poly.pdbx_strand_id
1 'polypeptide(L)'
;RYDEALDYIQRALAVEPEDAAIIDSMGWVQYRMGNLEKARDYLRKALNLVNDPEIAAHLGEVLWKLGDRQAAIEVWESHMKQFPEHDGLLKVMKRFGL
;
A
#
# COMPACT_ATOMS: atom_id res chain seq x y z
N ARG A 1 18.43 -8.55 -2.41
CA ARG A 1 17.99 -8.15 -1.03
C ARG A 1 16.48 -8.14 -0.92
N TYR A 2 15.72 -7.77 -1.96
CA TYR A 2 14.26 -7.92 -1.97
C TYR A 2 13.80 -9.37 -2.11
N ASP A 3 14.65 -10.23 -2.67
CA ASP A 3 14.34 -11.65 -2.90
C ASP A 3 14.16 -12.44 -1.60
N GLU A 4 14.96 -12.12 -0.57
CA GLU A 4 14.82 -12.73 0.76
C GLU A 4 13.56 -12.25 1.48
N ALA A 5 13.24 -10.96 1.40
CA ALA A 5 11.99 -10.43 1.94
C ALA A 5 10.78 -11.08 1.25
N LEU A 6 10.85 -11.24 -0.08
CA LEU A 6 9.81 -11.91 -0.84
C LEU A 6 9.60 -13.35 -0.40
N ASP A 7 10.67 -14.13 -0.18
CA ASP A 7 10.57 -15.52 0.32
C ASP A 7 9.85 -15.58 1.67
N TYR A 8 10.25 -14.76 2.64
CA TYR A 8 9.60 -14.74 3.96
C TYR A 8 8.12 -14.34 3.87
N ILE A 9 7.80 -13.32 3.07
CA ILE A 9 6.41 -12.86 2.92
C ILE A 9 5.58 -13.93 2.19
N GLN A 10 6.13 -14.61 1.19
CA GLN A 10 5.43 -15.71 0.50
C GLN A 10 5.09 -16.86 1.46
N ARG A 11 6.02 -17.22 2.34
CA ARG A 11 5.80 -18.24 3.35
C ARG A 11 4.75 -17.79 4.37
N ALA A 12 4.79 -16.54 4.81
CA ALA A 12 3.79 -15.97 5.71
C ALA A 12 2.39 -15.99 5.07
N LEU A 13 2.29 -15.55 3.81
CA LEU A 13 1.03 -15.54 3.06
C LEU A 13 0.47 -16.93 2.80
N ALA A 14 1.32 -17.95 2.70
CA ALA A 14 0.88 -19.35 2.58
C ALA A 14 0.25 -19.88 3.88
N VAL A 15 0.64 -19.34 5.05
CA VAL A 15 0.07 -19.70 6.35
C VAL A 15 -1.17 -18.86 6.65
N GLU A 16 -1.13 -17.56 6.35
CA GLU A 16 -2.19 -16.60 6.66
C GLU A 16 -2.57 -15.78 5.41
N PRO A 17 -3.35 -16.36 4.46
CA PRO A 17 -3.61 -15.76 3.14
C PRO A 17 -4.57 -14.55 3.16
N GLU A 18 -5.18 -14.28 4.31
CA GLU A 18 -6.17 -13.21 4.53
C GLU A 18 -5.71 -12.20 5.59
N ASP A 19 -4.49 -12.31 6.10
CA ASP A 19 -3.94 -11.30 6.99
C ASP A 19 -3.57 -10.04 6.19
N ALA A 20 -4.21 -8.92 6.53
CA ALA A 20 -4.05 -7.66 5.79
C ALA A 20 -2.62 -7.10 5.87
N ALA A 21 -1.91 -7.29 6.97
CA ALA A 21 -0.54 -6.79 7.15
C ALA A 21 0.47 -7.59 6.31
N ILE A 22 0.27 -8.91 6.18
CA ILE A 22 1.07 -9.76 5.29
C ILE A 22 0.79 -9.41 3.83
N ILE A 23 -0.48 -9.19 3.46
CA ILE A 23 -0.86 -8.78 2.11
C ILE A 23 -0.30 -7.39 1.77
N ASP A 24 -0.37 -6.43 2.70
CA ASP A 24 0.25 -5.11 2.56
C ASP A 24 1.76 -5.21 2.35
N SER A 25 2.45 -6.01 3.18
CA SER A 25 3.88 -6.29 3.05
C SER A 25 4.22 -6.87 1.67
N MET A 26 3.38 -7.79 1.15
CA MET A 26 3.53 -8.34 -0.20
C MET A 26 3.36 -7.25 -1.26
N GLY A 27 2.35 -6.41 -1.14
CA GLY A 27 2.15 -5.27 -2.04
C GLY A 27 3.34 -4.33 -2.05
N TRP A 28 3.88 -4.02 -0.86
CA TRP A 28 5.02 -3.14 -0.71
C TRP A 28 6.31 -3.73 -1.29
N VAL A 29 6.61 -5.01 -1.08
CA VAL A 29 7.80 -5.62 -1.70
C VAL A 29 7.69 -5.66 -3.23
N GLN A 30 6.49 -5.93 -3.78
CA GLN A 30 6.27 -5.86 -5.24
C GLN A 30 6.52 -4.44 -5.78
N TYR A 31 6.09 -3.41 -5.05
CA TYR A 31 6.39 -2.01 -5.40
C TYR A 31 7.90 -1.75 -5.44
N ARG A 32 8.63 -2.18 -4.41
CA ARG A 32 10.09 -2.03 -4.32
C ARG A 32 10.85 -2.79 -5.41
N MET A 33 10.27 -3.86 -5.94
CA MET A 33 10.80 -4.62 -7.08
C MET A 33 10.39 -4.05 -8.45
N GLY A 34 9.60 -2.97 -8.50
CA GLY A 34 9.13 -2.35 -9.74
C GLY A 34 7.88 -2.99 -10.34
N ASN A 35 7.28 -3.98 -9.69
CA ASN A 35 6.09 -4.68 -10.14
C ASN A 35 4.82 -3.89 -9.74
N LEU A 36 4.66 -2.68 -10.27
CA LEU A 36 3.64 -1.72 -9.83
C LEU A 36 2.20 -2.26 -9.91
N GLU A 37 1.86 -2.97 -11.00
CA GLU A 37 0.52 -3.56 -11.18
C GLU A 37 0.21 -4.61 -10.09
N LYS A 38 1.17 -5.49 -9.79
CA LYS A 38 1.02 -6.49 -8.70
C LYS A 38 0.92 -5.81 -7.35
N ALA A 39 1.73 -4.78 -7.11
CA ALA A 39 1.70 -4.01 -5.88
C ALA A 39 0.30 -3.40 -5.65
N ARG A 40 -0.28 -2.78 -6.68
CA ARG A 40 -1.64 -2.22 -6.61
C ARG A 40 -2.65 -3.28 -6.21
N ASP A 41 -2.60 -4.45 -6.83
CA ASP A 41 -3.61 -5.50 -6.60
C ASP A 41 -3.52 -6.07 -5.17
N TYR A 42 -2.31 -6.28 -4.64
CA TYR A 42 -2.12 -6.68 -3.25
C TYR A 42 -2.56 -5.58 -2.27
N LEU A 43 -2.12 -4.34 -2.45
CA LEU A 43 -2.46 -3.23 -1.55
C LEU A 43 -3.96 -2.94 -1.54
N ARG A 44 -4.62 -3.03 -2.70
CA ARG A 44 -6.08 -2.92 -2.79
C ARG A 44 -6.78 -4.07 -2.07
N LYS A 45 -6.27 -5.30 -2.17
CA LYS A 45 -6.79 -6.43 -1.40
C LYS A 45 -6.65 -6.17 0.11
N ALA A 46 -5.48 -5.71 0.56
CA ALA A 46 -5.21 -5.43 1.98
C ALA A 46 -6.16 -4.35 2.51
N LEU A 47 -6.33 -3.24 1.77
CA LEU A 47 -7.20 -2.14 2.16
C LEU A 47 -8.69 -2.52 2.19
N ASN A 48 -9.11 -3.47 1.34
CA ASN A 48 -10.46 -4.01 1.37
C ASN A 48 -10.73 -4.90 2.60
N LEU A 49 -9.69 -5.44 3.24
CA LEU A 49 -9.81 -6.24 4.47
C LEU A 49 -9.82 -5.35 5.71
N VAL A 50 -8.99 -4.32 5.73
CA VAL A 50 -8.87 -3.38 6.85
C VAL A 50 -8.76 -1.95 6.32
N ASN A 51 -9.62 -1.07 6.84
CA ASN A 51 -9.56 0.38 6.59
C ASN A 51 -8.37 0.99 7.37
N ASP A 52 -7.17 0.85 6.83
CA ASP A 52 -5.91 1.26 7.46
C ASP A 52 -5.23 2.41 6.69
N PRO A 53 -4.87 3.53 7.36
CA PRO A 53 -4.28 4.69 6.70
C PRO A 53 -2.84 4.48 6.21
N GLU A 54 -2.07 3.53 6.75
CA GLU A 54 -0.74 3.19 6.24
C GLU A 54 -0.86 2.40 4.92
N ILE A 55 -1.78 1.44 4.86
CA ILE A 55 -2.08 0.71 3.61
C ILE A 55 -2.60 1.68 2.53
N ALA A 56 -3.44 2.64 2.91
CA ALA A 56 -3.90 3.69 2.00
C ALA A 56 -2.74 4.57 1.51
N ALA A 57 -1.78 4.88 2.38
CA ALA A 57 -0.58 5.62 2.02
C ALA A 57 0.24 4.86 0.96
N HIS A 58 0.47 3.56 1.16
CA HIS A 58 1.14 2.69 0.19
C HIS A 58 0.39 2.59 -1.14
N LEU A 59 -0.93 2.34 -1.10
CA LEU A 59 -1.73 2.19 -2.31
C LEU A 59 -1.70 3.46 -3.16
N GLY A 60 -1.88 4.64 -2.54
CA GLY A 60 -1.82 5.89 -3.27
C GLY A 60 -0.43 6.15 -3.88
N GLU A 61 0.67 5.76 -3.21
CA GLU A 61 2.01 5.89 -3.80
C GLU A 61 2.16 5.01 -5.05
N VAL A 62 1.65 3.78 -5.00
CA VAL A 62 1.68 2.88 -6.16
C VAL A 62 0.82 3.41 -7.30
N LEU A 63 -0.40 3.88 -7.02
CA LEU A 63 -1.30 4.48 -8.01
C LEU A 63 -0.65 5.71 -8.68
N TRP A 64 -0.02 6.57 -7.88
CA TRP A 64 0.71 7.72 -8.39
C TRP A 64 1.83 7.32 -9.35
N LYS A 65 2.59 6.28 -9.00
CA LYS A 65 3.70 5.75 -9.82
C LYS A 65 3.21 5.07 -11.10
N LEU A 66 2.00 4.49 -11.08
CA LEU A 66 1.31 3.97 -12.26
C LEU A 66 0.78 5.07 -13.19
N GLY A 67 0.76 6.33 -12.73
CA GLY A 67 0.22 7.48 -13.47
C GLY A 67 -1.25 7.77 -13.19
N ASP A 68 -1.94 6.92 -12.41
CA ASP A 68 -3.31 7.15 -11.96
C ASP A 68 -3.33 8.07 -10.73
N ARG A 69 -2.95 9.33 -10.96
CA ARG A 69 -2.83 10.33 -9.90
C ARG A 69 -4.17 10.70 -9.28
N GLN A 70 -5.24 10.64 -10.07
CA GLN A 70 -6.58 10.96 -9.58
C GLN A 70 -7.01 9.92 -8.53
N ALA A 71 -6.85 8.63 -8.83
CA ALA A 71 -7.15 7.58 -7.85
C ALA A 71 -6.24 7.66 -6.61
N ALA A 72 -4.96 8.02 -6.77
CA ALA A 72 -4.06 8.22 -5.64
C ALA A 72 -4.55 9.32 -4.68
N ILE A 73 -4.95 10.48 -5.22
CA ILE A 73 -5.49 11.60 -4.44
C ILE A 73 -6.77 11.20 -3.73
N GLU A 74 -7.70 10.54 -4.43
CA GLU A 74 -8.97 10.11 -3.85
C GLU A 74 -8.77 9.14 -2.67
N VAL A 75 -7.86 8.18 -2.80
CA VAL A 75 -7.51 7.25 -1.71
C VAL A 75 -6.94 8.01 -0.52
N TRP A 76 -5.96 8.89 -0.74
CA TRP A 76 -5.34 9.63 0.36
C TRP A 76 -6.30 10.59 1.04
N GLU A 77 -7.08 11.39 0.30
CA GLU A 77 -8.02 12.34 0.88
C GLU A 77 -9.15 11.65 1.66
N SER A 78 -9.69 10.54 1.14
CA SER A 78 -10.75 9.79 1.82
C SER A 78 -10.28 9.20 3.15
N HIS A 79 -9.02 8.76 3.23
CA HIS A 79 -8.44 8.27 4.48
C HIS A 79 -8.00 9.40 5.39
N MET A 80 -7.49 10.52 4.86
CA MET A 80 -7.13 11.69 5.67
C MET A 80 -8.34 12.30 6.39
N LYS A 81 -9.52 12.26 5.77
CA LYS A 81 -10.77 12.69 6.41
C LYS A 81 -11.13 11.84 7.64
N GLN A 82 -10.78 10.56 7.63
CA GLN A 82 -11.06 9.61 8.72
C GLN A 82 -9.94 9.56 9.75
N PHE A 83 -8.69 9.76 9.31
CA PHE A 83 -7.46 9.65 10.10
C PHE A 83 -6.59 10.91 9.98
N PRO A 84 -7.10 12.09 10.38
CA PRO A 84 -6.45 13.38 10.10
C PRO A 84 -5.10 13.59 10.79
N GLU A 85 -4.82 12.84 11.85
CA GLU A 85 -3.57 12.93 12.63
C GLU A 85 -2.59 11.80 12.29
N HIS A 86 -2.87 10.99 11.26
CA HIS A 86 -2.01 9.88 10.90
C HIS A 86 -0.73 10.35 10.19
N ASP A 87 0.39 10.30 10.91
CA ASP A 87 1.70 10.79 10.48
C ASP A 87 2.20 10.20 9.17
N GLY A 88 2.03 8.89 8.95
CA GLY A 88 2.54 8.21 7.75
C GLY A 88 1.87 8.74 6.49
N LEU A 89 0.54 8.76 6.51
CA LEU A 89 -0.29 9.27 5.42
C LEU A 89 -0.03 10.77 5.16
N LEU A 90 0.07 11.58 6.22
CA LEU A 90 0.41 13.01 6.11
C LEU A 90 1.77 13.23 5.43
N LYS A 91 2.79 12.45 5.81
CA LYS A 91 4.13 12.54 5.21
C LYS A 91 4.12 12.15 3.74
N VAL A 92 3.37 11.10 3.37
CA VAL A 92 3.24 10.66 1.99
C VAL A 92 2.57 11.73 1.13
N MET A 93 1.43 12.27 1.56
CA MET A 93 0.73 13.34 0.83
C MET A 93 1.64 14.56 0.59
N LYS A 94 2.32 15.03 1.65
CA LYS A 94 3.28 16.16 1.55
C LYS A 94 4.41 15.88 0.56
N ARG A 95 4.95 14.65 0.54
CA ARG A 95 6.00 14.25 -0.41
C ARG A 95 5.54 14.32 -1.87
N PHE A 96 4.25 14.14 -2.12
CA PHE A 96 3.64 14.26 -3.45
C PHE A 96 3.01 15.63 -3.74
N GLY A 97 3.20 16.61 -2.84
CA GLY A 97 2.77 18.00 -3.02
C GLY A 97 1.29 18.25 -2.73
N LEU A 98 0.69 17.42 -1.88
CA LEU A 98 -0.69 17.53 -1.39
C LEU A 98 -0.74 18.03 0.06
#